data_AF-V5H613-F1
#
_entry.id   AF-V5H613-F1
#
_cell.length_a   1.000
_cell.length_b   1.000
_cell.length_c   1.000
_cell.angle_alpha   90.00
_cell.angle_beta   90.00
_cell.angle_gamma   90.00
#
_symmetry.space_group_name_H-M   'P 1'
#
loop_
_entity.id
_entity.type
_entity.pdbx_description
1 polymer ?
#
loop_
_entity_poly.entity_id
_entity_poly.type
_entity_poly.pdbx_seq_one_letter_code
_entity_poly.pdbx_strand_id
1 'polypeptide(L)'
;LEGDPGSRVFGSLINGVFNGRISTGDNQEFFVEPSWKYFNKTQSQRVGHSVIYSGKDVHLPAHLEAHKGCDLDLLQVPEAREWPTVRQQNSTRDTISKE
;
A
#
# COMPACT_ATOMS: atom_id res chain seq x y z
N LEU A 1 8.10 -18.93 -2.00
CA LEU A 1 7.98 -20.32 -1.48
C LEU A 1 7.92 -20.26 0.03
N GLU A 2 7.21 -21.17 0.68
CA GLU A 2 7.10 -21.18 2.14
C GLU A 2 8.50 -21.33 2.78
N GLY A 3 8.81 -20.48 3.76
CA GLY A 3 10.11 -20.49 4.44
C GLY A 3 11.28 -19.91 3.63
N ASP A 4 11.04 -19.26 2.50
CA ASP A 4 12.10 -18.61 1.71
C ASP A 4 12.76 -17.45 2.50
N PRO A 5 14.02 -17.60 2.95
CA PRO A 5 14.70 -16.60 3.78
C PRO A 5 15.09 -15.34 3.00
N GLY A 6 15.07 -15.40 1.66
CA GLY A 6 15.32 -14.25 0.81
C GLY A 6 14.09 -13.34 0.63
N SER A 7 12.93 -13.78 1.12
CA SER A 7 11.69 -13.01 1.00
C SER A 7 11.70 -11.77 1.90
N ARG A 8 11.31 -10.63 1.33
CA ARG A 8 11.21 -9.32 1.99
C ARG A 8 9.89 -8.65 1.64
N VAL A 9 9.34 -7.90 2.60
CA VAL A 9 8.08 -7.16 2.43
C VAL A 9 8.34 -5.69 2.71
N PHE A 10 7.86 -4.81 1.84
CA PHE A 10 7.98 -3.35 1.95
C PHE A 10 6.62 -2.71 1.77
N GLY A 11 6.18 -1.87 2.70
CA GLY A 11 4.88 -1.19 2.58
C GLY A 11 4.32 -0.72 3.90
N SER A 12 3.01 -0.53 3.92
CA SER A 12 2.26 -0.05 5.08
C SER A 12 0.95 -0.84 5.26
N LEU A 13 0.43 -0.83 6.49
CA LEU A 13 -0.93 -1.29 6.77
C LEU A 13 -1.85 -0.08 6.84
N ILE A 14 -2.85 -0.02 5.97
CA ILE A 14 -3.84 1.05 5.93
C ILE A 14 -5.18 0.42 6.30
N ASN A 15 -5.72 0.80 7.46
CA ASN A 15 -6.97 0.23 8.00
C ASN A 15 -6.97 -1.31 8.04
N GLY A 16 -5.83 -1.91 8.42
CA GLY A 16 -5.69 -3.37 8.50
C GLY A 16 -5.47 -4.09 7.16
N VAL A 17 -5.39 -3.35 6.05
CA VAL A 17 -5.08 -3.92 4.72
C VAL A 17 -3.67 -3.54 4.31
N PHE A 18 -2.87 -4.52 3.89
CA PHE A 18 -1.51 -4.27 3.43
C PHE A 18 -1.51 -3.59 2.05
N ASN A 19 -0.72 -2.53 1.92
CA ASN A 19 -0.41 -1.83 0.69
C ASN A 19 1.11 -1.78 0.55
N GLY A 20 1.66 -2.42 -0.49
CA GLY A 20 3.09 -2.49 -0.70
C GLY A 20 3.51 -3.57 -1.68
N ARG A 21 4.75 -4.03 -1.54
CA ARG A 21 5.37 -5.03 -2.41
C ARG A 21 6.07 -6.12 -1.61
N ILE A 22 6.12 -7.29 -2.23
CA ILE A 22 6.80 -8.48 -1.74
C ILE A 22 7.88 -8.81 -2.76
N SER A 23 9.12 -8.96 -2.29
CA SER A 23 10.25 -9.48 -3.07
C SER A 23 10.59 -10.87 -2.55
N THR A 24 10.71 -11.86 -3.43
CA THR A 24 11.12 -13.22 -3.06
C THR A 24 12.63 -13.41 -3.25
N GLY A 25 13.19 -14.47 -2.66
CA GLY A 25 14.61 -14.81 -2.77
C GLY A 25 15.08 -15.16 -4.18
N ASP A 26 14.15 -15.58 -5.06
CA ASP A 26 14.38 -15.80 -6.49
C ASP A 26 14.11 -14.54 -7.35
N ASN A 27 14.15 -13.35 -6.74
CA ASN A 27 13.98 -12.05 -7.39
C ASN A 27 12.62 -11.86 -8.10
N GLN A 28 11.58 -12.59 -7.72
CA GLN A 28 10.22 -12.25 -8.15
C GLN A 28 9.68 -11.11 -7.28
N GLU A 29 8.89 -10.24 -7.90
CA GLU A 29 8.25 -9.13 -7.22
C GLU A 29 6.73 -9.23 -7.40
N PHE A 30 6.00 -8.94 -6.33
CA PHE A 30 4.54 -8.90 -6.31
C PHE A 30 4.10 -7.62 -5.63
N PHE A 31 3.10 -6.97 -6.21
CA PHE A 31 2.45 -5.82 -5.61
C PHE A 31 1.16 -6.25 -4.96
N VAL A 32 0.86 -5.67 -3.80
CA VAL A 32 -0.36 -5.91 -3.04
C VAL A 32 -0.99 -4.55 -2.77
N GLU A 33 -2.21 -4.38 -3.28
CA GLU A 33 -2.94 -3.13 -3.14
C GLU A 33 -4.35 -3.36 -2.61
N PRO A 34 -4.95 -2.36 -1.93
CA PRO A 34 -6.33 -2.48 -1.49
C PRO A 34 -7.30 -2.60 -2.67
N SER A 35 -8.26 -3.52 -2.56
CA SER A 35 -9.19 -3.84 -3.65
C SER A 35 -10.10 -2.66 -4.05
N TRP A 36 -10.35 -1.73 -3.14
CA TRP A 36 -11.18 -0.54 -3.39
C TRP A 36 -10.61 0.40 -4.46
N LYS A 37 -9.33 0.25 -4.84
CA LYS A 37 -8.72 0.99 -5.95
C LYS A 37 -9.28 0.55 -7.31
N TYR A 38 -9.68 -0.71 -7.43
CA TYR A 38 -10.07 -1.32 -8.69
C TYR A 38 -11.57 -1.63 -8.76
N PHE A 39 -12.20 -1.82 -7.60
CA PHE A 39 -13.60 -2.22 -7.51
C PHE A 39 -14.41 -1.21 -6.72
N ASN A 40 -15.63 -0.95 -7.17
CA ASN A 40 -16.62 -0.15 -6.46
C ASN A 40 -16.92 -0.80 -5.09
N LYS A 41 -17.43 -0.05 -4.10
CA LYS A 41 -17.69 -0.55 -2.73
C LYS A 41 -18.44 -1.89 -2.69
N THR A 42 -19.49 -2.03 -3.50
CA THR A 42 -20.31 -3.25 -3.56
C THR A 42 -19.56 -4.45 -4.15
N GLN A 43 -18.63 -4.20 -5.08
CA GLN A 43 -17.80 -5.24 -5.70
C GLN A 43 -16.62 -5.62 -4.80
N SER A 44 -15.96 -4.64 -4.17
CA SER A 44 -14.84 -4.86 -3.23
C SER A 44 -15.21 -5.85 -2.11
N GLN A 45 -16.43 -5.76 -1.57
CA GLN A 45 -16.92 -6.69 -0.54
C GLN A 45 -17.02 -8.15 -1.00
N ARG A 46 -17.13 -8.40 -2.30
CA ARG A 46 -17.25 -9.75 -2.88
C ARG A 46 -15.92 -10.33 -3.33
N VAL A 47 -14.96 -9.47 -3.72
CA VAL A 47 -13.70 -9.88 -4.35
C VAL A 47 -12.57 -10.07 -3.31
N GLY A 48 -12.68 -9.44 -2.13
CA GLY A 48 -11.70 -9.53 -1.05
C GLY A 48 -11.07 -8.17 -0.72
N HIS A 49 -10.14 -8.14 0.23
CA HIS A 49 -9.56 -6.89 0.74
C HIS A 49 -8.39 -6.35 -0.11
N SER A 50 -7.73 -7.22 -0.88
CA SER A 50 -6.54 -6.87 -1.64
C SER A 50 -6.56 -7.47 -3.05
N VAL A 51 -5.88 -6.80 -3.97
CA VAL A 51 -5.50 -7.31 -5.28
C VAL A 51 -4.00 -7.54 -5.26
N ILE A 52 -3.57 -8.72 -5.74
CA ILE A 52 -2.17 -9.10 -5.83
C ILE A 52 -1.85 -9.35 -7.29
N TYR A 53 -0.77 -8.75 -7.80
CA TYR A 53 -0.34 -8.90 -9.19
C TYR A 53 1.18 -8.96 -9.29
N SER A 54 1.70 -9.57 -10.36
CA SER A 54 3.13 -9.73 -10.57
C SER A 54 3.75 -8.39 -10.98
N GLY A 55 4.94 -8.10 -10.46
CA GLY A 55 5.76 -6.96 -10.89
C GLY A 55 6.11 -7.00 -12.38
N LYS A 56 6.09 -8.19 -13.01
CA LYS A 56 6.31 -8.35 -14.45
C LYS A 56 5.20 -7.75 -15.31
N ASP A 57 4.00 -7.62 -14.75
CA ASP A 57 2.84 -7.03 -15.43
C ASP A 57 2.74 -5.52 -15.16
N VAL A 58 3.64 -4.97 -14.36
CA VAL A 58 3.68 -3.55 -13.99
C VAL A 58 4.59 -2.80 -14.93
N HIS A 59 4.05 -1.73 -15.50
CA HIS A 59 4.77 -0.86 -16.43
C HIS A 59 4.82 0.52 -15.81
N LEU A 60 5.95 0.90 -15.19
CA LEU A 60 6.10 2.23 -14.60
C LEU A 60 6.79 3.18 -15.58
N PRO A 61 6.45 4.48 -15.51
CA PRO A 61 7.30 5.51 -16.09
C PRO A 61 8.74 5.41 -15.56
N ALA A 62 9.73 5.65 -16.43
CA ALA A 62 11.16 5.47 -16.11
C ALA A 62 11.63 6.17 -14.83
N HIS A 63 11.03 7.30 -14.45
CA HIS A 63 11.38 8.04 -13.24
C HIS A 63 10.90 7.37 -11.93
N LEU A 64 10.07 6.33 -12.02
CA LEU A 64 9.45 5.62 -10.88
C LEU A 64 9.95 4.18 -10.74
N GLU A 65 10.60 3.67 -11.78
CA GLU A 65 11.31 2.38 -11.76
C GLU A 65 12.34 2.33 -10.64
N ALA A 66 13.04 3.45 -10.37
CA ALA A 66 14.00 3.56 -9.27
C ALA A 66 13.37 3.35 -7.88
N HIS A 67 12.09 3.71 -7.74
CA HIS A 67 11.33 3.54 -6.50
C HIS A 67 10.52 2.25 -6.47
N LYS A 68 10.56 1.46 -7.56
CA LYS A 68 9.83 0.19 -7.71
C LYS A 68 8.36 0.32 -7.28
N GLY A 69 7.72 1.43 -7.63
CA GLY A 69 6.32 1.71 -7.32
C GLY A 69 6.00 2.06 -5.87
N CYS A 70 6.99 2.17 -4.96
CA CYS A 70 6.77 2.90 -3.71
C CYS A 70 6.40 4.35 -4.06
N ASP A 71 5.30 4.87 -3.47
CA ASP A 71 4.67 6.17 -3.78
C ASP A 71 3.83 6.28 -5.07
N LEU A 72 3.37 5.16 -5.65
CA LEU A 72 2.38 5.20 -6.75
C LEU A 72 1.10 5.99 -6.42
N ASP A 73 0.71 6.02 -5.14
CA ASP A 73 -0.46 6.76 -4.66
C ASP A 73 -0.30 8.30 -4.84
N LEU A 74 0.93 8.81 -4.97
CA LEU A 74 1.18 10.24 -5.18
C LEU A 74 1.02 10.68 -6.65
N LEU A 75 0.92 9.74 -7.59
CA LEU A 75 0.89 10.04 -9.03
C LEU A 75 -0.51 10.02 -9.63
N GLN A 76 -1.49 9.49 -8.90
CA GLN A 76 -2.89 9.39 -9.35
C GLN A 76 -3.74 10.61 -9.00
N VAL A 77 -3.15 11.78 -8.72
CA VAL A 77 -3.92 12.97 -8.34
C VAL A 77 -4.00 14.02 -9.46
N PRO A 78 -4.80 13.84 -10.51
CA PRO A 78 -5.60 14.94 -11.01
C PRO A 78 -6.87 14.97 -10.16
N GLU A 79 -6.88 15.84 -9.16
CA GLU A 79 -8.07 16.17 -8.36
C GLU A 79 -8.46 15.10 -7.32
N ALA A 80 -8.35 15.50 -6.05
CA ALA A 80 -8.77 14.74 -4.90
C ALA A 80 -10.25 14.32 -5.06
N ARG A 81 -10.47 13.05 -5.42
CA ARG A 81 -11.76 12.39 -5.17
C ARG A 81 -11.93 12.37 -3.66
N GLU A 82 -12.69 13.33 -3.15
CA GLU A 82 -12.91 13.64 -1.73
C GLU A 82 -12.75 12.42 -0.83
N TRP A 83 -11.59 12.32 -0.19
CA TRP A 83 -11.37 11.34 0.86
C TRP A 83 -11.97 11.91 2.15
N PRO A 84 -12.71 11.12 2.96
CA PRO A 84 -13.03 11.55 4.30
C PRO A 84 -11.70 11.70 5.06
N THR A 85 -11.34 12.95 5.36
CA THR A 85 -10.18 13.29 6.18
C THR A 85 -10.25 12.52 7.49
N VAL A 86 -9.51 11.43 7.61
CA VAL A 86 -9.22 10.85 8.93
C VAL A 86 -8.30 11.87 9.58
N ARG A 87 -8.89 12.72 10.42
CA ARG A 87 -8.14 13.58 11.32
C ARG A 87 -7.19 12.66 12.08
N GLN A 88 -5.89 12.77 11.83
CA GLN A 88 -4.91 12.39 12.84
C GLN A 88 -5.27 13.21 14.08
N GLN A 89 -5.90 12.57 15.06
CA GLN A 89 -5.90 13.13 16.40
C GLN A 89 -4.44 13.11 16.82
N ASN A 90 -3.83 14.29 16.81
CA ASN A 90 -2.58 14.54 17.49
C ASN A 90 -2.73 13.99 18.91
N SER A 91 -2.04 12.89 19.20
CA SER A 91 -1.83 12.43 20.56
C SER A 91 -1.01 13.52 21.24
N THR A 92 -1.71 14.39 21.97
CA THR A 92 -1.11 15.35 22.86
C THR A 92 -0.29 14.57 23.86
N ARG A 93 1.03 14.79 23.87
CA ARG A 93 1.92 14.31 24.93
C ARG A 93 1.42 14.92 26.24
N ASP A 94 0.91 14.07 27.14
CA ASP A 94 0.66 14.43 28.52
C ASP A 94 1.96 14.96 29.12
N THR A 95 1.97 16.26 29.41
CA THR A 95 3.03 16.88 30.20
C THR A 95 2.62 16.67 31.65
N ILE A 96 3.27 15.73 32.33
CA ILE A 96 3.13 15.55 33.78
C ILE A 96 3.79 16.77 34.44
N SER A 97 2.98 17.70 34.94
CA SER A 97 3.43 18.73 35.87
C SER A 97 3.68 18.07 37.23
N LYS A 98 4.91 18.17 37.72
CA LYS A 98 5.22 18.00 39.14
C LYS A 98 4.89 19.32 39.85
N GLU A 99 4.01 19.26 40.83
CA GLU A 99 4.01 20.13 42.02
C GLU A 99 3.77 19.24 43.25
#